data_AF-A0A2E0XQ51-F1
#
_entry.id   AF-A0A2E0XQ51-F1
#
_cell.length_a   1.000
_cell.length_b   1.000
_cell.length_c   1.000
_cell.angle_alpha   90.00
_cell.angle_beta   90.00
_cell.angle_gamma   90.00
#
_symmetry.space_group_name_H-M   'P 1'
#
loop_
_entity.id
_entity.type
_entity.pdbx_description
1 polymer ?
#
loop_
_entity_poly.entity_id
_entity_poly.type
_entity_poly.pdbx_seq_one_letter_code
_entity_poly.pdbx_strand_id
1 'polypeptide(L)'
;MTLRRPPPRSQGLPDRFPTGNPLPGDYRICLSQLCTLRGKPCQILHQALSTEQDWREKYIEVQLILDQPEVGIANEIREVFLDRDSEILVVEAVVSDSIVLDASTNNVVSQSPLEVFDQFRRTKILRLRPRSFS
;
A
#
# COMPACT_ATOMS: atom_id res chain seq x y z
N MET A 1 -49.79 -58.88 3.93
CA MET A 1 -48.41 -58.43 4.21
C MET A 1 -48.20 -57.12 3.50
N THR A 2 -47.89 -56.08 4.27
CA THR A 2 -47.84 -54.67 3.86
C THR A 2 -46.42 -54.30 3.50
N LEU A 3 -46.15 -53.83 2.28
CA LEU A 3 -44.89 -53.16 1.95
C LEU A 3 -45.17 -51.81 1.28
N ARG A 4 -44.66 -50.78 1.95
CA ARG A 4 -44.92 -49.36 1.75
C ARG A 4 -44.29 -48.87 0.43
N ARG A 5 -45.01 -47.99 -0.27
CA ARG A 5 -44.49 -47.25 -1.42
C ARG A 5 -43.40 -46.26 -0.96
N PRO A 6 -42.29 -46.09 -1.70
CA PRO A 6 -41.36 -44.98 -1.48
C PRO A 6 -41.94 -43.65 -1.99
N PRO A 7 -41.53 -42.50 -1.42
CA PRO A 7 -42.05 -41.19 -1.78
C PRO A 7 -41.47 -40.67 -3.11
N PRO A 8 -42.16 -39.75 -3.81
CA PRO A 8 -41.59 -39.06 -4.96
C PRO A 8 -40.56 -38.03 -4.48
N ARG A 9 -39.30 -38.18 -4.92
CA ARG A 9 -38.31 -37.10 -4.80
C ARG A 9 -38.61 -36.05 -5.86
N SER A 10 -39.38 -35.06 -5.44
CA SER A 10 -39.36 -33.72 -6.01
C SER A 10 -37.98 -33.09 -5.82
N GLN A 11 -37.40 -32.59 -6.90
CA GLN A 11 -36.97 -31.19 -7.08
C GLN A 11 -35.83 -31.12 -8.10
N GLY A 12 -36.03 -30.24 -9.08
CA GLY A 12 -35.31 -30.24 -10.35
C GLY A 12 -33.84 -29.89 -10.25
N LEU A 13 -33.05 -30.58 -11.08
CA LEU A 13 -31.94 -29.94 -11.75
C LEU A 13 -32.52 -28.95 -12.76
N PRO A 14 -32.24 -27.64 -12.68
CA PRO A 14 -32.09 -26.88 -13.90
C PRO A 14 -30.81 -27.34 -14.58
N ASP A 15 -30.99 -28.29 -15.51
CA ASP A 15 -30.19 -28.38 -16.71
C ASP A 15 -30.20 -26.99 -17.37
N ARG A 16 -29.06 -26.30 -17.33
CA ARG A 16 -28.61 -25.18 -18.18
C ARG A 16 -27.65 -24.31 -17.37
N PHE A 17 -26.36 -24.52 -17.60
CA PHE A 17 -25.50 -23.35 -17.74
C PHE A 17 -26.16 -22.46 -18.81
N PRO A 18 -26.43 -21.18 -18.56
CA PRO A 18 -26.81 -20.31 -19.65
C PRO A 18 -25.59 -20.21 -20.56
N THR A 19 -25.58 -20.96 -21.66
CA THR A 19 -24.74 -20.73 -22.86
C THR A 19 -25.18 -19.47 -23.60
N GLY A 20 -25.76 -18.50 -22.88
CA GLY A 20 -26.00 -17.17 -23.37
C GLY A 20 -24.69 -16.44 -23.27
N ASN A 21 -24.06 -16.18 -24.41
CA ASN A 21 -23.16 -15.04 -24.51
C ASN A 21 -23.88 -13.85 -23.86
N PRO A 22 -23.27 -13.16 -22.88
CA PRO A 22 -23.89 -11.96 -22.33
C PRO A 22 -24.21 -11.03 -23.51
N LEU A 23 -25.49 -10.66 -23.63
CA LEU A 23 -25.93 -9.68 -24.61
C LEU A 23 -25.08 -8.41 -24.40
N PRO A 24 -24.69 -7.70 -25.47
CA PRO A 24 -24.00 -6.41 -25.36
C PRO A 24 -25.04 -5.36 -24.92
N GLY A 25 -25.42 -5.42 -23.65
CA GLY A 25 -26.35 -4.51 -23.00
C GLY A 25 -25.61 -3.84 -21.85
N ASP A 26 -25.20 -2.60 -22.10
CA ASP A 26 -24.80 -1.62 -21.09
C ASP A 26 -23.71 -2.04 -20.11
N TYR A 27 -22.59 -2.57 -20.60
CA TYR A 27 -21.32 -2.15 -19.97
C TYR A 27 -21.12 -0.68 -20.34
N ARG A 28 -21.76 0.21 -19.57
CA ARG A 28 -21.19 1.54 -19.38
C ARG A 28 -19.82 1.28 -18.77
N ILE A 29 -18.80 1.31 -19.62
CA ILE A 29 -17.43 1.49 -19.18
C ILE A 29 -17.45 2.88 -18.56
N CYS A 30 -17.77 2.96 -17.27
CA CYS A 30 -17.49 4.14 -16.48
C CYS A 30 -15.97 4.22 -16.49
N LEU A 31 -15.43 5.06 -17.37
CA LEU A 31 -14.01 5.34 -17.45
C LEU A 31 -13.65 6.12 -16.19
N SER A 32 -13.47 5.39 -15.08
CA SER A 32 -12.95 5.94 -13.84
C SER A 32 -11.64 6.64 -14.13
N GLN A 33 -11.54 7.90 -13.72
CA GLN A 33 -10.39 8.73 -14.04
C GLN A 33 -9.21 8.32 -13.16
N LEU A 34 -8.07 7.99 -13.78
CA LEU A 34 -6.83 7.79 -13.05
C LEU A 34 -6.22 9.15 -12.67
N CYS A 35 -5.91 9.33 -11.40
CA CYS A 35 -5.31 10.52 -10.82
C CYS A 35 -4.01 10.15 -10.11
N THR A 36 -2.91 10.79 -10.51
CA THR A 36 -1.62 10.60 -9.87
C THR A 36 -1.32 11.80 -8.97
N LEU A 37 -1.08 11.54 -7.68
CA LEU A 37 -0.73 12.55 -6.68
C LEU A 37 0.73 12.35 -6.26
N ARG A 38 1.51 13.43 -6.28
CA ARG A 38 2.92 13.41 -5.89
C ARG A 38 3.21 14.53 -4.91
N GLY A 39 3.78 14.21 -3.76
CA GLY A 39 4.09 15.22 -2.75
C GLY A 39 4.41 14.63 -1.38
N LYS A 40 4.59 15.53 -0.41
CA LYS A 40 4.78 15.13 0.99
C LYS A 40 3.47 14.61 1.59
N PRO A 41 3.52 13.74 2.62
CA PRO A 41 2.31 13.20 3.26
C PRO A 41 1.27 14.26 3.61
N CYS A 42 1.69 15.37 4.22
CA CYS A 42 0.80 16.47 4.60
C CYS A 42 0.11 17.15 3.41
N GLN A 43 0.78 17.23 2.26
CA GLN A 43 0.21 17.82 1.04
C GLN A 43 -0.84 16.90 0.43
N ILE A 44 -0.56 15.59 0.40
CA ILE A 44 -1.48 14.58 -0.10
C ILE A 44 -2.74 14.53 0.78
N LEU A 45 -2.56 14.50 2.10
CA LEU A 45 -3.69 14.52 3.04
C LEU A 45 -4.52 15.81 2.90
N HIS A 46 -3.88 16.96 2.75
CA HIS A 46 -4.59 18.22 2.53
C HIS A 46 -5.37 18.22 1.19
N GLN A 47 -4.81 17.65 0.12
CA GLN A 47 -5.52 17.49 -1.16
C GLN A 47 -6.71 16.53 -1.03
N ALA A 48 -6.53 15.41 -0.33
CA ALA A 48 -7.59 14.45 -0.08
C ALA A 48 -8.78 15.06 0.69
N LEU A 49 -8.47 15.96 1.63
CA LEU A 49 -9.48 16.68 2.43
C LEU A 49 -10.07 17.90 1.72
N SER A 50 -9.43 18.41 0.67
CA SER A 50 -9.88 19.60 -0.06
C SER A 50 -11.25 19.35 -0.70
N THR A 51 -12.17 20.30 -0.52
CA THR A 51 -13.50 20.29 -1.14
C THR A 51 -13.50 20.78 -2.58
N GLU A 52 -12.37 21.31 -3.07
CA GLU A 52 -12.24 21.81 -4.44
C GLU A 52 -12.15 20.68 -5.47
N GLN A 53 -11.83 19.45 -5.04
CA GLN A 53 -11.60 18.31 -5.90
C GLN A 53 -12.59 17.19 -5.56
N ASP A 54 -13.35 16.76 -6.57
CA ASP A 54 -14.21 15.59 -6.44
C ASP A 54 -13.37 14.32 -6.62
N TRP A 55 -13.42 13.40 -5.66
CA TRP A 55 -12.65 12.15 -5.65
C TRP A 55 -13.50 10.93 -6.03
N ARG A 56 -14.82 11.08 -6.15
CA ARG A 56 -15.74 9.98 -6.42
C ARG A 56 -15.42 9.28 -7.72
N GLU A 57 -15.43 7.95 -7.69
CA GLU A 57 -15.20 7.08 -8.85
C GLU A 57 -13.83 7.28 -9.52
N LYS A 58 -12.85 7.81 -8.80
CA LYS A 58 -11.47 7.99 -9.29
C LYS A 58 -10.56 6.90 -8.76
N TYR A 59 -9.66 6.46 -9.64
CA TYR A 59 -8.52 5.65 -9.25
C TYR A 59 -7.35 6.55 -8.90
N ILE A 60 -6.70 6.29 -7.77
CA ILE A 60 -5.65 7.16 -7.25
C ILE A 60 -4.34 6.39 -7.13
N GLU A 61 -3.29 6.97 -7.70
CA GLU A 61 -1.91 6.54 -7.52
C GLU A 61 -1.19 7.62 -6.72
N VAL A 62 -0.55 7.23 -5.61
CA VAL A 62 0.13 8.18 -4.72
C VAL A 62 1.62 7.91 -4.71
N GLN A 63 2.40 8.93 -5.04
CA GLN A 63 3.86 8.98 -4.89
C GLN A 63 4.22 9.88 -3.71
N LEU A 64 4.47 9.25 -2.56
CA LEU A 64 4.86 9.91 -1.32
C LEU A 64 6.33 10.25 -1.34
N ILE A 65 6.64 11.54 -1.24
CA ILE A 65 8.01 12.01 -1.05
C ILE A 65 8.28 12.04 0.45
N LEU A 66 9.15 11.14 0.91
CA LEU A 66 9.52 11.03 2.31
C LEU A 66 10.95 11.53 2.55
N ASP A 67 11.12 12.33 3.59
CA ASP A 67 12.43 12.77 4.11
C ASP A 67 13.01 11.77 5.13
N GLN A 68 12.33 10.67 5.41
CA GLN A 68 12.80 9.56 6.24
C GLN A 68 11.82 8.38 6.11
N PRO A 69 12.24 7.14 6.33
CA PRO A 69 11.32 6.01 6.33
C PRO A 69 10.29 6.15 7.46
N GLU A 70 9.01 6.23 7.08
CA GLU A 70 7.89 6.34 8.00
C GLU A 70 6.90 5.20 7.78
N VAL A 71 6.41 4.62 8.87
CA VAL A 71 5.52 3.46 8.85
C VAL A 71 4.10 3.93 9.14
N GLY A 72 3.12 3.40 8.41
CA GLY A 72 1.69 3.65 8.66
C GLY A 72 1.06 4.76 7.82
N ILE A 73 1.84 5.68 7.27
CA ILE A 73 1.32 6.81 6.46
C ILE A 73 0.53 6.33 5.23
N ALA A 74 0.96 5.24 4.60
CA ALA A 74 0.23 4.67 3.47
C ALA A 74 -1.18 4.19 3.86
N ASN A 75 -1.38 3.72 5.09
CA ASN A 75 -2.71 3.33 5.57
C ASN A 75 -3.57 4.55 5.88
N GLU A 76 -3.00 5.57 6.53
CA GLU A 76 -3.72 6.82 6.81
C GLU A 76 -4.24 7.46 5.51
N ILE A 77 -3.41 7.51 4.47
CA ILE A 77 -3.82 8.02 3.16
C ILE A 77 -4.95 7.16 2.57
N ARG A 78 -4.86 5.82 2.65
CA ARG A 78 -5.92 4.93 2.17
C ARG A 78 -7.25 5.17 2.88
N GLU A 79 -7.23 5.34 4.20
CA GLU A 79 -8.45 5.58 4.98
C GLU A 79 -9.13 6.90 4.57
N VAL A 80 -8.36 7.99 4.43
CA VAL A 80 -8.91 9.30 4.06
C VAL A 80 -9.57 9.28 2.66
N PHE A 81 -8.99 8.56 1.71
CA PHE A 81 -9.56 8.44 0.36
C PHE A 81 -10.72 7.44 0.29
N LEU A 82 -10.73 6.40 1.13
CA LEU A 82 -11.84 5.45 1.25
C LEU A 82 -13.12 6.16 1.71
N ASP A 83 -13.01 7.08 2.67
CA ASP A 83 -14.11 7.91 3.16
C ASP A 83 -14.71 8.84 2.08
N ARG A 84 -14.08 8.93 0.90
CA ARG A 84 -14.46 9.81 -0.21
C ARG A 84 -14.95 9.06 -1.46
N ASP A 85 -15.32 7.78 -1.31
CA ASP A 85 -15.76 6.91 -2.42
C ASP A 85 -14.71 6.84 -3.56
N SER A 86 -13.43 6.87 -3.19
CA SER A 86 -12.30 6.80 -4.13
C SER A 86 -11.43 5.58 -3.84
N GLU A 87 -10.80 5.03 -4.88
CA GLU A 87 -10.04 3.79 -4.76
C GLU A 87 -8.55 4.05 -5.01
N ILE A 88 -7.73 3.82 -3.98
CA ILE A 88 -6.27 3.89 -4.13
C ILE A 88 -5.76 2.57 -4.70
N LEU A 89 -5.10 2.64 -5.85
CA LEU A 89 -4.46 1.50 -6.47
C LEU A 89 -3.08 1.22 -5.87
N VAL A 90 -2.27 2.27 -5.74
CA VAL A 90 -0.87 2.15 -5.33
C VAL A 90 -0.47 3.34 -4.46
N VAL A 91 0.31 3.05 -3.42
CA VAL A 91 1.02 4.05 -2.62
C VAL A 91 2.50 3.70 -2.65
N GLU A 92 3.29 4.48 -3.36
CA GLU A 92 4.74 4.33 -3.47
C GLU A 92 5.43 5.36 -2.59
N ALA A 93 6.37 4.92 -1.76
CA ALA A 93 7.23 5.81 -1.00
C ALA A 93 8.54 6.04 -1.76
N VAL A 94 8.75 7.27 -2.20
CA VAL A 94 9.98 7.75 -2.80
C VAL A 94 10.76 8.51 -1.74
N VAL A 95 11.88 7.96 -1.31
CA VAL A 95 12.81 8.66 -0.41
C VAL A 95 13.60 9.66 -1.24
N SER A 96 13.56 10.94 -0.88
CA SER A 96 14.36 11.97 -1.57
C SER A 96 15.84 11.56 -1.54
N ASP A 97 16.52 11.62 -2.69
CA ASP A 97 17.91 11.15 -2.92
C ASP A 97 18.97 11.72 -1.94
N SER A 98 18.61 12.68 -1.10
CA SER A 98 19.43 13.19 0.00
C SER A 98 19.68 12.18 1.13
N ILE A 99 19.01 11.02 1.13
CA ILE A 99 19.14 9.98 2.15
C ILE A 99 19.58 8.66 1.52
N VAL A 100 20.54 8.74 0.61
CA VAL A 100 21.48 7.62 0.43
C VAL A 100 22.50 7.70 1.57
N LEU A 101 22.02 7.57 2.81
CA LEU A 101 22.86 7.35 3.97
C LEU A 101 23.16 5.86 4.02
N ASP A 102 24.21 5.47 3.30
CA ASP A 102 25.03 4.28 3.54
C ASP A 102 24.26 2.96 3.78
N ALA A 103 23.20 2.69 3.02
CA ALA A 103 22.83 1.30 2.71
C ALA A 103 23.80 0.71 1.65
N SER A 104 25.08 1.05 1.75
CA SER A 104 26.14 0.44 0.96
C SER A 104 26.50 -0.89 1.63
N THR A 105 25.72 -1.92 1.33
CA THR A 105 26.12 -3.32 1.55
C THR A 105 27.40 -3.69 0.77
N ASN A 106 27.94 -2.76 -0.05
CA ASN A 106 29.13 -2.97 -0.87
C ASN A 106 30.47 -2.85 -0.12
N ASN A 107 30.51 -2.47 1.16
CA ASN A 107 31.79 -2.29 1.87
C ASN A 107 32.20 -3.42 2.82
N VAL A 108 31.35 -4.42 3.09
CA VAL A 108 31.73 -5.51 4.03
C VAL A 108 32.75 -6.48 3.41
N VAL A 109 32.78 -6.60 2.08
CA VAL A 109 33.67 -7.56 1.39
C VAL A 109 35.08 -7.00 1.18
N SER A 110 35.24 -5.68 1.12
CA SER A 110 36.51 -4.98 0.87
C SER A 110 37.22 -4.51 2.15
N GLN A 111 36.52 -4.46 3.28
CA GLN A 111 37.09 -4.00 4.55
C GLN A 111 37.92 -5.08 5.22
N SER A 112 39.12 -4.70 5.65
CA SER A 112 39.93 -5.59 6.48
C SER A 112 39.29 -5.77 7.85
N PRO A 113 39.46 -6.93 8.52
CA PRO A 113 38.95 -7.14 9.87
C PRO A 113 39.37 -6.05 10.88
N LEU A 114 40.52 -5.39 10.64
CA LEU A 114 41.03 -4.29 11.45
C LEU A 114 40.16 -3.03 11.33
N GLU A 115 39.72 -2.69 10.12
CA GLU A 115 38.85 -1.53 9.86
C GLU A 115 37.47 -1.72 10.45
N VAL A 116 36.92 -2.95 10.35
CA VAL A 116 35.64 -3.31 10.98
C VAL A 116 35.75 -3.17 12.51
N PHE A 117 36.88 -3.60 13.09
CA PHE A 117 37.12 -3.48 14.53
C PHE A 117 37.24 -2.01 14.99
N ASP A 118 37.95 -1.19 14.22
CA ASP A 118 38.08 0.25 14.51
C ASP A 118 36.75 1.00 14.36
N GLN A 119 35.94 0.67 13.36
CA GLN A 119 34.60 1.23 13.19
C GLN A 119 33.68 0.84 14.35
N PHE A 120 33.72 -0.41 14.80
CA PHE A 120 32.99 -0.87 15.97
C PHE A 120 33.43 -0.14 17.25
N ARG A 121 34.75 0.01 17.45
CA ARG A 121 35.33 0.70 18.60
C ARG A 121 34.91 2.18 18.67
N ARG A 122 34.97 2.90 17.55
CA ARG A 122 34.52 4.31 17.47
C ARG A 122 33.05 4.45 17.85
N THR A 123 32.20 3.54 17.36
CA THR A 123 30.75 3.56 17.63
C THR A 123 30.41 3.25 19.10
N LYS A 124 31.16 2.34 19.75
CA LYS A 124 30.96 1.99 21.16
C LYS A 124 31.52 3.03 22.15
N ILE A 125 32.67 3.63 21.86
CA ILE A 125 33.29 4.65 22.74
C ILE A 125 32.46 5.94 22.79
N LEU A 126 31.79 6.30 21.70
CA LEU A 126 30.89 7.47 21.69
C LEU A 126 29.63 7.29 22.54
N ARG A 127 29.25 6.05 22.91
CA ARG A 127 28.11 5.77 23.81
C ARG A 127 28.47 5.80 25.30
N LEU A 128 29.76 5.89 25.64
CA LEU A 128 30.24 5.99 27.01
C LEU A 128 30.83 7.38 27.25
N ARG A 129 30.08 8.45 26.98
CA ARG A 129 30.37 9.72 27.66
C ARG A 129 29.92 9.57 29.12
N PRO A 130 30.80 9.83 30.11
CA PRO A 130 30.35 9.91 31.49
C PRO A 130 29.31 11.02 31.56
N ARG A 131 28.13 10.72 32.14
CA ARG A 131 27.22 11.76 32.60
C ARG A 131 27.96 12.54 33.66
N SER A 132 28.59 13.64 33.29
CA SER A 132 28.99 14.68 34.23
C SER A 132 27.70 15.22 34.83
N PHE A 133 27.42 14.79 36.05
CA PHE A 133 26.47 15.45 36.93
C PHE A 133 27.09 16.79 37.32
N SER A 134 26.43 17.87 36.91
CA SER A 134 26.57 19.22 37.45
C SER A 134 25.19 19.69 37.83
#